data_AF-A0A0D2KEP7-F1
#
_entry.id   AF-A0A0D2KEP7-F1
#
_cell.length_a   1.000
_cell.length_b   1.000
_cell.length_c   1.000
_cell.angle_alpha   90.00
_cell.angle_beta   90.00
_cell.angle_gamma   90.00
#
_symmetry.space_group_name_H-M   'P 1'
#
loop_
_entity.id
_entity.type
_entity.pdbx_description
1 polymer ?
#
loop_
_entity_poly.entity_id
_entity_poly.type
_entity_poly.pdbx_seq_one_letter_code
_entity_poly.pdbx_strand_id
1 'polypeptide(L)'
;MVNSLTSPFVLQWMVVNAQGLLISLRGGQEPVSFFRRKALAYLTLKDRLEGSRGESLPDDFIMGIIMATVAESRISPPGVSNVHLKAYEAVVAGRGGLRSIILASSAGPIPSTCHFMPYIVSELPPSELVFRKDHADQAIEVLQFLARGENNVDPSKLIFSTTTTATTQGPRSSSRLESSSSLKLTLDDEDVYDPPVVSRALEPFLQPDTWDYPRYIKISSHFQALFIMVSTLWKLRRTALLQQFFLDRVHRIFVMSSAQDPSSGKYLLNLEGFSWVVVKAALEVYESFGDKEVTHANQVDMMVDAVCALKLLMVCCGSVRRKLIAFLCECLDDVREIPSTTGAGLR
;
A
#
# COMPACT_ATOMS: atom_id res chain seq x y z
N MET A 1 15.90 -13.58 1.38
CA MET A 1 15.18 -13.79 2.66
C MET A 1 16.08 -14.26 3.80
N VAL A 2 17.06 -15.16 3.57
CA VAL A 2 17.91 -15.71 4.67
C VAL A 2 18.72 -14.63 5.41
N ASN A 3 19.19 -13.58 4.73
CA ASN A 3 20.03 -12.55 5.36
C ASN A 3 19.26 -11.48 6.18
N SER A 4 17.97 -11.28 5.97
CA SER A 4 17.20 -10.29 6.75
C SER A 4 16.83 -10.83 8.14
N LEU A 5 16.63 -12.14 8.27
CA LEU A 5 16.38 -12.83 9.54
C LEU A 5 17.65 -13.06 10.37
N THR A 6 18.84 -12.87 9.79
CA THR A 6 20.11 -12.93 10.53
C THR A 6 20.55 -11.56 11.04
N SER A 7 19.88 -10.47 10.62
CA SER A 7 20.23 -9.12 11.07
C SER A 7 20.01 -8.99 12.59
N PRO A 8 21.02 -8.57 13.37
CA PRO A 8 20.88 -8.32 14.79
C PRO A 8 19.78 -7.30 15.10
N PHE A 9 19.61 -6.28 14.24
CA PHE A 9 18.58 -5.25 14.41
C PHE A 9 17.18 -5.84 14.28
N VAL A 10 16.95 -6.65 13.24
CA VAL A 10 15.66 -7.31 13.00
C VAL A 10 15.34 -8.27 14.15
N LEU A 11 16.30 -9.12 14.53
CA LEU A 11 16.12 -10.10 15.61
C LEU A 11 15.82 -9.43 16.95
N GLN A 12 16.51 -8.33 17.27
CA GLN A 12 16.27 -7.58 18.50
C GLN A 12 14.82 -7.09 18.58
N TRP A 13 14.31 -6.50 17.49
CA TRP A 13 12.92 -6.02 17.43
C TRP A 13 11.88 -7.13 17.34
N MET A 14 12.20 -8.27 16.72
CA MET A 14 11.35 -9.46 16.77
C MET A 14 11.16 -9.97 18.19
N VAL A 15 12.24 -10.01 18.99
CA VAL A 15 12.15 -10.44 20.40
C VAL A 15 11.39 -9.42 21.24
N VAL A 16 11.60 -8.12 21.03
CA VAL A 16 10.81 -7.06 21.69
C VAL A 16 9.33 -7.23 21.36
N ASN A 17 8.98 -7.41 20.08
CA ASN A 17 7.60 -7.60 19.64
C ASN A 17 6.96 -8.85 20.29
N ALA A 18 7.65 -9.99 20.27
CA ALA A 18 7.16 -11.22 20.87
C ALA A 18 6.92 -11.07 22.38
N GLN A 19 7.86 -10.43 23.09
CA GLN A 19 7.71 -10.18 24.53
C GLN A 19 6.55 -9.20 24.82
N GLY A 20 6.43 -8.12 24.04
CA GLY A 20 5.34 -7.14 24.18
C GLY A 20 3.96 -7.76 23.95
N LEU A 21 3.84 -8.60 22.92
CA LEU A 21 2.60 -9.35 22.66
C LEU A 21 2.24 -10.27 23.82
N LEU A 22 3.20 -11.01 24.37
CA LEU A 22 2.97 -11.88 25.54
C LEU A 22 2.54 -11.08 26.78
N ILE A 23 3.10 -9.90 27.00
CA ILE A 23 2.70 -9.01 28.11
C ILE A 23 1.26 -8.55 27.90
N SER A 24 0.93 -8.07 26.70
CA SER A 24 -0.42 -7.62 26.35
C SER A 24 -1.47 -8.73 26.53
N LEU A 25 -1.16 -9.96 26.10
CA LEU A 25 -2.05 -11.11 26.27
C LEU A 25 -2.25 -11.51 27.74
N ARG A 26 -1.26 -11.30 28.60
CA ARG A 26 -1.36 -11.62 30.03
C ARG A 26 -2.08 -10.54 30.84
N GLY A 27 -2.27 -9.33 30.30
CA GLY A 27 -2.92 -8.22 30.99
C GLY A 27 -2.19 -7.72 32.24
N GLY A 28 -0.89 -8.01 32.36
CA GLY A 28 -0.06 -7.62 33.51
C GLY A 28 0.74 -6.34 33.26
N GLN A 29 1.41 -5.83 34.31
CA GLN A 29 2.34 -4.72 34.14
C GLN A 29 3.57 -5.12 33.32
N GLU A 30 4.10 -4.16 32.55
CA GLU A 30 5.33 -4.34 31.80
C GLU A 30 6.50 -4.59 32.76
N PRO A 31 7.23 -5.72 32.64
CA PRO A 31 8.37 -5.99 33.48
C PRO A 31 9.52 -5.03 33.14
N VAL A 32 10.30 -4.62 34.15
CA VAL A 32 11.48 -3.74 33.96
C VAL A 32 12.45 -4.27 32.90
N SER A 33 12.56 -5.59 32.77
CA SER A 33 13.38 -6.25 31.75
C SER A 33 12.91 -5.98 30.32
N PHE A 34 11.60 -5.80 30.10
CA PHE A 34 11.04 -5.43 28.80
C PHE A 34 11.42 -3.99 28.45
N PHE A 35 11.20 -3.04 29.37
CA PHE A 35 11.61 -1.65 29.19
C PHE A 35 13.10 -1.53 28.88
N ARG A 36 13.96 -2.23 29.65
CA ARG A 36 15.41 -2.23 29.41
C ARG A 36 15.77 -2.75 28.02
N ARG A 37 15.15 -3.83 27.55
CA ARG A 37 15.40 -4.40 26.22
C ARG A 37 14.99 -3.43 25.12
N LYS A 38 13.83 -2.80 25.27
CA LYS A 38 13.31 -1.76 24.38
C LYS A 38 14.27 -0.57 24.33
N ALA A 39 14.65 -0.02 25.48
CA ALA A 39 15.61 1.09 25.59
C ALA A 39 16.96 0.76 24.93
N LEU A 40 17.51 -0.45 25.14
CA LEU A 40 18.71 -0.90 24.46
C LEU A 40 18.52 -0.93 22.94
N ALA A 41 17.38 -1.43 22.43
CA ALA A 41 17.11 -1.44 20.99
C ALA A 41 17.04 -0.03 20.39
N TYR A 42 16.43 0.93 21.10
CA TYR A 42 16.43 2.34 20.71
C TYR A 42 17.83 2.93 20.68
N LEU A 43 18.61 2.72 21.74
CA LEU A 43 19.97 3.23 21.82
C LEU A 43 20.85 2.65 20.70
N THR A 44 20.77 1.34 20.43
CA THR A 44 21.52 0.73 19.33
C THR A 44 21.16 1.33 17.96
N LEU A 45 19.87 1.57 17.69
CA LEU A 45 19.45 2.24 16.45
C LEU A 45 19.96 3.68 16.39
N LYS A 46 19.85 4.42 17.49
CA LYS A 46 20.27 5.81 17.60
C LYS A 46 21.79 5.95 17.40
N ASP A 47 22.58 5.18 18.14
CA ASP A 47 24.04 5.20 18.06
C ASP A 47 24.51 4.90 16.64
N ARG A 48 23.84 3.96 15.95
CA ARG A 48 24.15 3.64 14.55
C ARG A 48 23.81 4.79 13.60
N LEU A 49 22.67 5.46 13.77
CA LEU A 49 22.27 6.64 12.98
C LEU A 49 23.23 7.82 13.18
N GLU A 50 23.64 8.07 14.42
CA GLU A 50 24.53 9.18 14.77
C GLU A 50 25.98 8.92 14.33
N GLY A 51 26.43 7.67 14.40
CA GLY A 51 27.76 7.24 13.98
C GLY A 51 27.95 7.15 12.47
N SER A 52 26.87 7.09 11.67
CA SER A 52 26.93 6.93 10.21
C SER A 52 26.91 8.25 9.43
N ARG A 53 27.35 9.37 10.02
CA ARG A 53 27.34 10.67 9.32
C ARG A 53 28.22 10.62 8.05
N GLY A 54 27.58 10.47 6.89
CA GLY A 54 28.22 10.44 5.57
C GLY A 54 28.41 9.05 4.96
N GLU A 55 28.14 7.97 5.70
CA GLU A 55 28.17 6.60 5.18
C GLU A 55 26.77 6.10 4.82
N SER A 56 26.64 5.36 3.70
CA SER A 56 25.38 4.70 3.36
C SER A 56 25.07 3.62 4.39
N LEU A 57 23.93 3.76 5.08
CA LEU A 57 23.45 2.74 6.01
C LEU A 57 23.13 1.43 5.26
N PRO A 58 23.52 0.27 5.82
CA PRO A 58 23.32 -1.01 5.17
C PRO A 58 21.83 -1.42 5.14
N ASP A 59 21.46 -2.29 4.21
CA ASP A 59 20.07 -2.73 4.01
C ASP A 59 19.50 -3.40 5.28
N ASP A 60 20.31 -4.17 6.00
CA ASP A 60 19.91 -4.88 7.21
C ASP A 60 19.51 -3.90 8.35
N PHE A 61 20.15 -2.74 8.41
CA PHE A 61 19.77 -1.66 9.32
C PHE A 61 18.40 -1.07 8.97
N ILE A 62 18.11 -0.87 7.67
CA ILE A 62 16.79 -0.41 7.21
C ILE A 62 15.71 -1.42 7.59
N MET A 63 15.98 -2.72 7.38
CA MET A 63 15.08 -3.79 7.81
C MET A 63 14.84 -3.75 9.33
N GLY A 64 15.87 -3.41 10.10
CA GLY A 64 15.78 -3.15 11.54
C GLY A 64 14.79 -2.04 11.89
N ILE A 65 14.85 -0.89 11.21
CA ILE A 65 13.91 0.23 11.42
C ILE A 65 12.48 -0.15 11.00
N ILE A 66 12.32 -0.86 9.88
CA ILE A 66 11.00 -1.36 9.44
C ILE A 66 10.42 -2.29 10.52
N MET A 67 11.20 -3.24 11.03
CA MET A 67 10.76 -4.15 12.08
C MET A 67 10.45 -3.41 13.39
N ALA A 68 11.22 -2.37 13.74
CA ALA A 68 10.93 -1.51 14.88
C ALA A 68 9.57 -0.83 14.73
N THR A 69 9.29 -0.27 13.55
CA THR A 69 8.01 0.38 13.23
C THR A 69 6.83 -0.59 13.40
N VAL A 70 6.97 -1.81 12.88
CA VAL A 70 5.95 -2.87 13.00
C VAL A 70 5.78 -3.40 14.42
N ALA A 71 6.87 -3.50 15.19
CA ALA A 71 6.81 -3.91 16.58
C ALA A 71 6.06 -2.88 17.42
N GLU A 72 6.44 -1.60 17.31
CA GLU A 72 5.82 -0.51 18.06
C GLU A 72 4.34 -0.33 17.72
N SER A 73 3.97 -0.46 16.44
CA SER A 73 2.56 -0.34 16.05
C SER A 73 1.65 -1.40 16.67
N ARG A 74 2.22 -2.50 17.20
CA ARG A 74 1.47 -3.61 17.82
C ARG A 74 1.46 -3.54 19.34
N ILE A 75 2.56 -3.08 19.95
CA ILE A 75 2.77 -3.20 21.40
C ILE A 75 2.67 -1.86 22.12
N SER A 76 2.69 -0.73 21.40
CA SER A 76 2.65 0.61 21.98
C SER A 76 1.38 1.37 21.61
N PRO A 77 1.08 2.48 22.32
CA PRO A 77 -0.02 3.36 21.94
C PRO A 77 0.11 3.88 20.50
N PRO A 78 -1.03 4.22 19.86
CA PRO A 78 -1.02 4.81 18.52
C PRO A 78 -0.08 6.01 18.42
N GLY A 79 0.67 6.08 17.32
CA GLY A 79 1.58 7.19 17.03
C GLY A 79 3.04 6.99 17.50
N VAL A 80 3.34 6.04 18.38
CA VAL A 80 4.74 5.74 18.76
C VAL A 80 5.54 5.23 17.57
N SER A 81 4.91 4.44 16.68
CA SER A 81 5.52 3.99 15.43
C SER A 81 5.94 5.15 14.50
N ASN A 82 5.33 6.33 14.64
CA ASN A 82 5.67 7.49 13.80
C ASN A 82 7.09 8.02 14.06
N VAL A 83 7.67 7.75 15.23
CA VAL A 83 9.07 8.08 15.50
C VAL A 83 9.99 7.27 14.58
N HIS A 84 9.72 5.96 14.45
CA HIS A 84 10.47 5.09 13.55
C HIS A 84 10.16 5.35 12.08
N LEU A 85 8.93 5.74 11.76
CA LEU A 85 8.59 6.19 10.41
C LEU A 85 9.42 7.41 10.00
N LYS A 86 9.53 8.43 10.86
CA LYS A 86 10.35 9.62 10.59
C LYS A 86 11.83 9.27 10.41
N ALA A 87 12.35 8.35 11.24
CA ALA A 87 13.72 7.85 11.09
C ALA A 87 13.89 7.07 9.76
N TYR A 88 12.94 6.21 9.40
CA TYR A 88 12.92 5.48 8.15
C TYR A 88 12.93 6.43 6.95
N GLU A 89 12.05 7.44 6.91
CA GLU A 89 12.00 8.42 5.83
C GLU A 89 13.32 9.20 5.68
N ALA A 90 13.94 9.59 6.80
CA ALA A 90 15.24 10.24 6.78
C ALA A 90 16.34 9.34 6.22
N VAL A 91 16.36 8.05 6.57
CA VAL A 91 17.33 7.08 6.04
C VAL A 91 17.10 6.83 4.55
N VAL A 92 15.84 6.70 4.11
CA VAL A 92 15.50 6.54 2.70
C VAL A 92 15.94 7.76 1.90
N ALA A 93 15.66 8.97 2.39
CA ALA A 93 16.10 10.21 1.75
C ALA A 93 17.63 10.31 1.67
N GLY A 94 18.34 9.93 2.74
CA GLY A 94 19.80 9.91 2.80
C GLY A 94 20.46 8.95 1.80
N ARG A 95 19.75 7.90 1.37
CA ARG A 95 20.23 6.94 0.35
C ARG A 95 19.78 7.26 -1.08
N GLY A 96 19.36 8.50 -1.32
CA GLY A 96 18.95 8.97 -2.65
C GLY A 96 17.49 8.67 -3.00
N GLY A 97 16.76 7.99 -2.12
CA GLY A 97 15.34 7.70 -2.28
C GLY A 97 15.00 6.21 -2.26
N LEU A 98 13.71 5.91 -2.16
CA LEU A 98 13.21 4.53 -2.16
C LEU A 98 13.49 3.84 -3.49
N ARG A 99 13.31 4.54 -4.61
CA ARG A 99 13.59 3.98 -5.95
C ARG A 99 15.04 3.51 -6.05
N SER A 100 15.98 4.33 -5.59
CA SER A 100 17.41 4.00 -5.58
C SER A 100 17.73 2.79 -4.70
N ILE A 101 17.09 2.67 -3.53
CA ILE A 101 17.26 1.52 -2.64
C ILE A 101 16.77 0.23 -3.31
N ILE A 102 15.56 0.25 -3.90
CA ILE A 102 14.98 -0.95 -4.53
C ILE A 102 15.82 -1.35 -5.74
N LEU A 103 16.22 -0.41 -6.59
CA LEU A 103 17.05 -0.68 -7.77
C LEU A 103 18.44 -1.23 -7.41
N ALA A 104 19.01 -0.78 -6.29
CA ALA A 104 20.31 -1.28 -5.82
C ALA A 104 20.21 -2.65 -5.12
N SER A 105 19.00 -3.11 -4.78
CA SER A 105 18.82 -4.36 -4.06
C SER A 105 18.97 -5.57 -4.97
N SER A 106 19.86 -6.48 -4.60
CA SER A 106 20.00 -7.78 -5.26
C SER A 106 18.93 -8.79 -4.85
N ALA A 107 18.04 -8.44 -3.90
CA ALA A 107 17.12 -9.38 -3.27
C ALA A 107 15.87 -9.71 -4.11
N GLY A 108 15.71 -9.15 -5.31
CA GLY A 108 14.49 -9.28 -6.10
C GLY A 108 13.32 -8.46 -5.52
N PRO A 109 12.16 -8.43 -6.20
CA PRO A 109 11.07 -7.51 -5.87
C PRO A 109 10.33 -7.87 -4.57
N ILE A 110 10.15 -9.18 -4.29
CA ILE A 110 9.35 -9.64 -3.16
C ILE A 110 9.94 -9.19 -1.81
N PRO A 111 11.25 -9.36 -1.53
CA PRO A 111 11.82 -8.86 -0.27
C PRO A 111 11.71 -7.34 -0.09
N SER A 112 11.69 -6.58 -1.19
CA SER A 112 11.56 -5.12 -1.14
C SER A 112 10.15 -4.67 -0.72
N THR A 113 9.13 -5.53 -0.79
CA THR A 113 7.76 -5.20 -0.35
C THR A 113 7.65 -4.86 1.14
N CYS A 114 8.65 -5.20 1.95
CA CYS A 114 8.73 -4.75 3.34
C CYS A 114 8.71 -3.22 3.49
N HIS A 115 9.12 -2.47 2.46
CA HIS A 115 9.09 -1.01 2.43
C HIS A 115 7.68 -0.41 2.46
N PHE A 116 6.62 -1.21 2.26
CA PHE A 116 5.24 -0.79 2.50
C PHE A 116 4.90 -0.68 3.98
N MET A 117 5.50 -1.54 4.82
CA MET A 117 5.10 -1.73 6.21
C MET A 117 5.10 -0.44 7.03
N PRO A 118 6.10 0.45 6.95
CA PRO A 118 6.08 1.69 7.73
C PRO A 118 4.83 2.54 7.51
N TYR A 119 4.27 2.54 6.30
CA TYR A 119 3.10 3.34 5.93
C TYR A 119 1.77 2.61 6.14
N ILE A 120 1.78 1.28 6.14
CA ILE A 120 0.60 0.45 6.47
C ILE A 120 0.31 0.52 7.97
N VAL A 121 1.35 0.51 8.82
CA VAL A 121 1.13 0.37 10.27
C VAL A 121 1.12 1.69 11.03
N SER A 122 1.52 2.79 10.41
CA SER A 122 1.67 4.09 11.06
C SER A 122 0.50 5.02 10.73
N GLU A 123 -0.25 5.41 11.76
CA GLU A 123 -1.30 6.41 11.67
C GLU A 123 -0.81 7.75 12.23
N LEU A 124 -0.95 8.82 11.44
CA LEU A 124 -0.61 10.16 11.89
C LEU A 124 -1.64 10.72 12.88
N PRO A 125 -1.19 11.47 13.90
CA PRO A 125 -2.10 12.17 14.80
C PRO A 125 -2.90 13.25 14.05
N PRO A 126 -4.09 13.65 14.54
CA PRO A 126 -4.93 14.65 13.87
C PRO A 126 -4.24 15.97 13.54
N SER A 127 -3.24 16.38 14.32
CA SER A 127 -2.44 17.59 14.12
C SER A 127 -1.50 17.54 12.91
N GLU A 128 -1.12 16.34 12.46
CA GLU A 128 -0.22 16.13 11.32
C GLU A 128 -1.01 15.82 10.02
N LEU A 129 -2.34 15.84 10.05
CA LEU A 129 -3.18 15.61 8.87
C LEU A 129 -3.20 16.83 7.95
N VAL A 130 -2.91 16.59 6.68
CA VAL A 130 -2.85 17.61 5.62
C VAL A 130 -4.21 17.74 4.93
N PHE A 131 -4.78 16.62 4.45
CA PHE A 131 -6.04 16.63 3.71
C PHE A 131 -7.24 16.46 4.63
N ARG A 132 -7.88 17.59 4.92
CA ARG A 132 -9.14 17.67 5.67
C ARG A 132 -10.35 17.44 4.75
N LYS A 133 -11.55 17.32 5.32
CA LYS A 133 -12.79 16.94 4.59
C LYS A 133 -13.09 17.84 3.38
N ASP A 134 -12.79 19.12 3.50
CA ASP A 134 -12.90 20.17 2.49
C ASP A 134 -11.90 20.02 1.32
N HIS A 135 -10.82 19.27 1.50
CA HIS A 135 -9.78 19.02 0.49
C HIS A 135 -9.91 17.64 -0.17
N ALA A 136 -11.09 17.00 -0.06
CA ALA A 136 -11.28 15.65 -0.56
C ALA A 136 -11.04 15.53 -2.07
N ASP A 137 -11.53 16.51 -2.85
CA ASP A 137 -11.43 16.47 -4.31
C ASP A 137 -9.97 16.62 -4.76
N GLN A 138 -9.21 17.48 -4.08
CA GLN A 138 -7.75 17.60 -4.29
C GLN A 138 -7.02 16.28 -4.00
N ALA A 139 -7.40 15.59 -2.93
CA ALA A 139 -6.80 14.29 -2.61
C ALA A 139 -7.12 13.23 -3.70
N ILE A 140 -8.32 13.26 -4.26
CA ILE A 140 -8.72 12.37 -5.38
C ILE A 140 -7.91 12.70 -6.65
N GLU A 141 -7.73 13.98 -6.99
CA GLU A 141 -6.90 14.39 -8.12
C GLU A 141 -5.46 13.88 -7.99
N VAL A 142 -4.87 14.01 -6.78
CA VAL A 142 -3.53 13.47 -6.50
C VAL A 142 -3.53 11.94 -6.63
N LEU A 143 -4.55 11.25 -6.13
CA LEU A 143 -4.66 9.80 -6.25
C LEU A 143 -4.71 9.35 -7.72
N GLN A 144 -5.47 10.04 -8.56
CA GLN A 144 -5.54 9.77 -10.00
C GLN A 144 -4.19 9.97 -10.67
N PHE A 145 -3.50 11.08 -10.37
CA PHE A 145 -2.15 11.35 -10.86
C PHE A 145 -1.16 10.23 -10.51
N LEU A 146 -1.21 9.76 -9.26
CA LEU A 146 -0.41 8.62 -8.80
C LEU A 146 -0.78 7.31 -9.52
N ALA A 147 -2.08 6.99 -9.62
CA ALA A 147 -2.56 5.76 -10.25
C ALA A 147 -2.19 5.66 -11.74
N ARG A 148 -2.05 6.80 -12.41
CA ARG A 148 -1.61 6.88 -13.82
C ARG A 148 -0.12 6.66 -14.00
N GLY A 149 0.67 6.62 -12.93
CA GLY A 149 2.13 6.58 -12.99
C GLY A 149 2.74 7.89 -13.48
N GLU A 150 2.03 9.01 -13.35
CA GLU A 150 2.53 10.32 -13.78
C GLU A 150 3.49 10.94 -12.74
N ASN A 151 3.57 10.34 -11.55
CA ASN A 151 4.45 10.77 -10.48
C ASN A 151 5.89 10.26 -10.65
N ASN A 152 6.79 11.18 -10.96
CA ASN A 152 8.23 10.91 -11.04
C ASN A 152 8.98 11.24 -9.72
N VAL A 153 8.28 11.67 -8.67
CA VAL A 153 8.88 12.07 -7.40
C VAL A 153 9.12 10.85 -6.53
N ASP A 154 10.35 10.72 -6.00
CA ASP A 154 10.65 9.67 -5.02
C ASP A 154 9.82 9.86 -3.73
N PRO A 155 9.22 8.79 -3.15
CA PRO A 155 8.34 8.93 -2.00
C PRO A 155 9.00 9.57 -0.78
N SER A 156 10.33 9.46 -0.61
CA SER A 156 11.05 10.11 0.49
C SER A 156 11.08 11.64 0.40
N LYS A 157 10.91 12.18 -0.80
CA LYS A 157 10.86 13.63 -1.08
C LYS A 157 9.44 14.15 -1.23
N LEU A 158 8.46 13.25 -1.24
CA LEU A 158 7.06 13.60 -1.38
C LEU A 158 6.54 14.27 -0.11
N ILE A 159 6.14 15.54 -0.26
CA ILE A 159 5.56 16.37 0.80
C ILE A 159 4.20 16.84 0.31
N PHE A 160 3.17 16.60 1.10
CA PHE A 160 1.83 17.11 0.82
C PHE A 160 1.60 18.43 1.57
N SER A 161 1.03 19.42 0.88
CA SER A 161 0.59 20.69 1.47
C SER A 161 -0.70 21.14 0.79
N THR A 162 -1.62 21.73 1.56
CA THR A 162 -2.87 22.30 1.06
C THR A 162 -2.75 23.78 0.67
N THR A 163 -1.53 24.35 0.64
CA THR A 163 -1.34 25.77 0.31
C THR A 163 -1.68 26.07 -1.15
N THR A 164 -2.96 26.31 -1.41
CA THR A 164 -3.41 27.11 -2.53
C THR A 164 -3.06 28.55 -2.18
N THR A 165 -1.88 29.00 -2.58
CA THR A 165 -1.64 30.42 -2.77
C THR A 165 -2.59 30.87 -3.86
N ALA A 166 -3.73 31.41 -3.45
CA ALA A 166 -4.57 32.26 -4.25
C ALA A 166 -3.77 33.53 -4.60
N THR A 167 -2.85 33.42 -5.56
CA THR A 167 -2.32 34.56 -6.31
C THR A 167 -2.88 34.50 -7.71
N THR A 168 -4.05 35.11 -7.85
CA THR A 168 -4.39 36.02 -8.96
C THR A 168 -4.24 35.46 -10.38
N GLN A 169 -5.14 34.57 -10.81
CA GLN A 169 -5.63 34.56 -12.20
C GLN A 169 -7.11 34.09 -12.29
N GLY A 170 -8.03 35.07 -12.18
CA GLY A 170 -9.34 35.11 -12.85
C GLY A 170 -10.44 34.15 -12.35
N PRO A 171 -11.73 34.50 -12.59
CA PRO A 171 -12.85 33.61 -12.33
C PRO A 171 -12.82 32.47 -13.36
N ARG A 172 -12.10 31.39 -13.04
CA ARG A 172 -12.27 30.13 -13.76
C ARG A 172 -13.61 29.55 -13.33
N SER A 173 -14.57 29.73 -14.22
CA SER A 173 -15.88 29.09 -14.22
C SER A 173 -15.79 27.65 -13.69
N SER A 174 -16.69 27.34 -12.76
CA SER A 174 -16.95 26.04 -12.14
C SER A 174 -17.44 24.96 -13.13
N SER A 175 -17.15 25.11 -14.42
CA SER A 175 -17.67 24.28 -15.52
C SER A 175 -16.61 23.36 -16.15
N ARG A 176 -15.41 23.24 -15.55
CA ARG A 176 -14.33 22.37 -16.07
C ARG A 176 -14.12 21.07 -15.30
N LEU A 177 -14.81 20.86 -14.18
CA LEU A 177 -14.73 19.59 -13.43
C LEU A 177 -15.54 18.46 -14.10
N GLU A 178 -16.44 18.76 -15.04
CA GLU A 178 -17.22 17.73 -15.75
C GLU A 178 -16.42 17.05 -16.88
N SER A 179 -15.20 17.51 -17.20
CA SER A 179 -14.39 16.98 -18.31
C SER A 179 -13.02 16.42 -17.92
N SER A 180 -12.65 16.46 -16.64
CA SER A 180 -11.35 15.96 -16.16
C SER A 180 -11.39 14.43 -15.94
N SER A 181 -11.46 13.68 -17.04
CA SER A 181 -10.93 12.32 -17.18
C SER A 181 -11.15 11.37 -15.98
N SER A 182 -12.29 10.68 -15.91
CA SER A 182 -12.40 9.53 -15.01
C SER A 182 -11.34 8.49 -15.40
N LEU A 183 -10.78 7.80 -14.41
CA LEU A 183 -9.82 6.73 -14.63
C LEU A 183 -10.59 5.51 -15.16
N LYS A 184 -10.97 5.56 -16.44
CA LYS A 184 -11.75 4.51 -17.11
C LYS A 184 -10.88 3.28 -17.31
N LEU A 185 -11.24 2.20 -16.63
CA LEU A 185 -10.66 0.86 -16.82
C LEU A 185 -11.53 0.07 -17.80
N THR A 186 -11.73 0.59 -19.02
CA THR A 186 -12.52 -0.12 -20.05
C THR A 186 -11.68 -1.23 -20.69
N LEU A 187 -12.29 -2.39 -20.89
CA LEU A 187 -11.80 -3.43 -21.78
C LEU A 187 -12.28 -3.07 -23.19
N ASP A 188 -11.40 -2.49 -24.01
CA ASP A 188 -11.79 -1.88 -25.30
C ASP A 188 -12.01 -2.89 -26.46
N ASP A 189 -11.92 -4.21 -26.22
CA ASP A 189 -12.09 -5.23 -27.26
C ASP A 189 -13.50 -5.85 -27.22
N GLU A 190 -14.29 -5.63 -28.29
CA GLU A 190 -15.62 -6.22 -28.51
C GLU A 190 -15.60 -7.72 -28.82
N ASP A 191 -14.43 -8.32 -28.97
CA ASP A 191 -14.26 -9.74 -29.21
C ASP A 191 -13.53 -10.40 -28.03
N VAL A 192 -14.10 -11.52 -27.57
CA VAL A 192 -13.47 -12.58 -26.75
C VAL A 192 -13.76 -12.54 -25.23
N TYR A 193 -14.66 -13.45 -24.86
CA TYR A 193 -14.71 -14.21 -23.59
C TYR A 193 -15.03 -13.40 -22.34
N ASP A 194 -16.29 -13.46 -21.89
CA ASP A 194 -16.74 -13.02 -20.56
C ASP A 194 -15.86 -13.67 -19.47
N PRO A 195 -14.85 -12.98 -18.92
CA PRO A 195 -14.21 -13.48 -17.74
C PRO A 195 -15.17 -13.24 -16.58
N PRO A 196 -15.16 -14.04 -15.50
CA PRO A 196 -15.94 -13.72 -14.33
C PRO A 196 -15.35 -12.44 -13.77
N VAL A 197 -15.98 -11.32 -14.10
CA VAL A 197 -15.50 -10.02 -13.72
C VAL A 197 -15.46 -9.98 -12.22
N VAL A 198 -14.25 -10.09 -11.70
CA VAL A 198 -13.94 -10.33 -10.30
C VAL A 198 -14.85 -11.39 -9.66
N SER A 199 -14.43 -12.66 -9.71
CA SER A 199 -15.02 -13.80 -8.96
C SER A 199 -15.75 -13.36 -7.68
N ARG A 200 -16.97 -13.87 -7.44
CA ARG A 200 -17.76 -13.64 -6.20
C ARG A 200 -16.95 -13.81 -4.91
N ALA A 201 -15.88 -14.59 -4.96
CA ALA A 201 -14.91 -14.75 -3.87
C ALA A 201 -14.26 -13.44 -3.41
N LEU A 202 -14.03 -12.51 -4.33
CA LEU A 202 -13.32 -11.24 -4.14
C LEU A 202 -14.27 -10.07 -3.90
N GLU A 203 -15.55 -10.21 -4.22
CA GLU A 203 -16.59 -9.19 -4.04
C GLU A 203 -16.53 -8.52 -2.66
N PRO A 204 -16.42 -9.26 -1.52
CA PRO A 204 -16.38 -8.64 -0.20
C PRO A 204 -15.19 -7.68 0.03
N PHE A 205 -14.11 -7.83 -0.72
CA PHE A 205 -12.89 -7.03 -0.59
C PHE A 205 -12.89 -5.79 -1.48
N LEU A 206 -13.89 -5.68 -2.35
CA LEU A 206 -14.01 -4.62 -3.33
C LEU A 206 -15.24 -3.75 -3.09
N GLN A 207 -15.95 -3.96 -1.99
CA GLN A 207 -17.04 -3.11 -1.57
C GLN A 207 -16.52 -1.94 -0.73
N PRO A 208 -17.07 -0.73 -0.93
CA PRO A 208 -16.79 0.39 -0.04
C PRO A 208 -17.20 0.03 1.39
N ASP A 209 -18.34 -0.63 1.58
CA ASP A 209 -19.06 -0.82 2.86
C ASP A 209 -18.38 -1.69 3.93
N THR A 210 -17.10 -2.01 3.77
CA THR A 210 -16.26 -2.64 4.80
C THR A 210 -15.80 -1.67 5.91
N TRP A 211 -16.44 -0.49 6.02
CA TRP A 211 -15.96 0.72 6.70
C TRP A 211 -15.79 0.68 8.22
N ASP A 212 -16.33 -0.32 8.91
CA ASP A 212 -16.12 -0.48 10.36
C ASP A 212 -14.74 -1.11 10.62
N TYR A 213 -13.70 -0.43 10.14
CA TYR A 213 -12.33 -0.79 10.38
C TYR A 213 -11.92 -0.38 11.79
N PRO A 214 -11.72 -1.33 12.73
CA PRO A 214 -11.32 -0.99 14.09
C PRO A 214 -9.89 -0.45 14.16
N ARG A 215 -9.08 -0.60 13.10
CA ARG A 215 -7.64 -0.29 13.09
C ARG A 215 -7.20 0.25 11.73
N TYR A 216 -6.32 1.25 11.75
CA TYR A 216 -5.73 1.85 10.55
C TYR A 216 -5.09 0.83 9.61
N ILE A 217 -4.42 -0.20 10.14
CA ILE A 217 -3.78 -1.26 9.35
C ILE A 217 -4.73 -1.91 8.33
N LYS A 218 -6.00 -2.10 8.70
CA LYS A 218 -7.02 -2.67 7.80
C LYS A 218 -7.38 -1.68 6.69
N ILE A 219 -7.54 -0.40 7.04
CA ILE A 219 -7.82 0.70 6.09
C ILE A 219 -6.70 0.79 5.06
N SER A 220 -5.45 0.86 5.52
CA SER A 220 -4.28 1.00 4.63
C SER A 220 -4.05 -0.25 3.78
N SER A 221 -4.29 -1.45 4.31
CA SER A 221 -4.18 -2.69 3.52
C SER A 221 -5.27 -2.78 2.46
N HIS A 222 -6.51 -2.42 2.79
CA HIS A 222 -7.60 -2.38 1.81
C HIS A 222 -7.30 -1.36 0.71
N PHE A 223 -6.93 -0.14 1.09
CA PHE A 223 -6.54 0.91 0.16
C PHE A 223 -5.37 0.48 -0.74
N GLN A 224 -4.33 -0.14 -0.17
CA GLN A 224 -3.19 -0.63 -0.94
C GLN A 224 -3.62 -1.65 -1.99
N ALA A 225 -4.46 -2.62 -1.62
CA ALA A 225 -4.98 -3.63 -2.53
C ALA A 225 -5.72 -2.98 -3.70
N LEU A 226 -6.68 -2.10 -3.39
CA LEU A 226 -7.46 -1.40 -4.40
C LEU A 226 -6.58 -0.52 -5.31
N PHE A 227 -5.66 0.24 -4.71
CA PHE A 227 -4.75 1.10 -5.47
C PHE A 227 -3.85 0.30 -6.42
N ILE A 228 -3.28 -0.82 -5.96
CA ILE A 228 -2.45 -1.68 -6.82
C ILE A 228 -3.29 -2.31 -7.92
N MET A 229 -4.53 -2.75 -7.64
CA MET A 229 -5.43 -3.25 -8.68
C MET A 229 -5.71 -2.18 -9.74
N VAL A 230 -6.18 -1.00 -9.33
CA VAL A 230 -6.50 0.11 -10.23
C VAL A 230 -5.29 0.56 -11.04
N SER A 231 -4.14 0.80 -10.39
CA SER A 231 -2.93 1.25 -11.08
C SER A 231 -2.36 0.19 -12.03
N THR A 232 -2.40 -1.09 -11.65
CA THR A 232 -1.97 -2.19 -12.52
C THR A 232 -2.90 -2.31 -13.72
N LEU A 233 -4.21 -2.36 -13.53
CA LEU A 233 -5.18 -2.43 -14.62
C LEU A 233 -5.06 -1.23 -15.56
N TRP A 234 -4.87 -0.03 -15.01
CA TRP A 234 -4.62 1.17 -15.81
C TRP A 234 -3.36 1.06 -16.65
N LYS A 235 -2.24 0.59 -16.09
CA LYS A 235 -0.99 0.37 -16.84
C LYS A 235 -1.17 -0.68 -17.95
N LEU A 236 -2.00 -1.70 -17.71
CA LEU A 236 -2.29 -2.78 -18.65
C LEU A 236 -3.43 -2.48 -19.64
N ARG A 237 -4.05 -1.28 -19.60
CA ARG A 237 -5.26 -0.93 -20.39
C ARG A 237 -5.17 -1.11 -21.89
N ARG A 238 -3.97 -1.24 -22.45
CA ARG A 238 -3.77 -1.49 -23.88
C ARG A 238 -3.74 -2.97 -24.24
N THR A 239 -3.93 -3.87 -23.27
CA THR A 239 -3.79 -5.31 -23.47
C THR A 239 -4.78 -6.07 -22.59
N ALA A 240 -5.98 -6.33 -23.11
CA ALA A 240 -7.04 -7.07 -22.43
C ALA A 240 -6.54 -8.43 -21.89
N LEU A 241 -5.70 -9.13 -22.66
CA LEU A 241 -5.10 -10.41 -22.25
C LEU A 241 -4.24 -10.29 -20.97
N LEU A 242 -3.47 -9.21 -20.80
CA LEU A 242 -2.66 -9.00 -19.60
C LEU A 242 -3.50 -8.54 -18.42
N GLN A 243 -4.54 -7.72 -18.64
CA GLN A 243 -5.51 -7.37 -17.61
C GLN A 243 -6.22 -8.62 -17.09
N GLN A 244 -6.67 -9.49 -18.00
CA GLN A 244 -7.32 -10.74 -17.64
C GLN A 244 -6.37 -11.68 -16.90
N PHE A 245 -5.14 -11.82 -17.39
CA PHE A 245 -4.11 -12.59 -16.71
C PHE A 245 -3.87 -12.09 -15.28
N PHE A 246 -3.82 -10.77 -15.07
CA PHE A 246 -3.71 -10.19 -13.73
C PHE A 246 -4.90 -10.56 -12.84
N LEU A 247 -6.14 -10.39 -13.32
CA LEU A 247 -7.35 -10.72 -12.55
C LEU A 247 -7.42 -12.22 -12.20
N ASP A 248 -7.09 -13.10 -13.15
CA ASP A 248 -7.02 -14.54 -12.93
C ASP A 248 -5.95 -14.90 -11.90
N ARG A 249 -4.81 -14.21 -11.90
CA ARG A 249 -3.76 -14.37 -10.88
C ARG A 249 -4.23 -13.94 -9.50
N VAL A 250 -4.90 -12.79 -9.37
CA VAL A 250 -5.48 -12.35 -8.10
C VAL A 250 -6.45 -13.40 -7.58
N HIS A 251 -7.39 -13.84 -8.41
CA HIS A 251 -8.37 -14.86 -8.02
C HIS A 251 -7.72 -16.18 -7.60
N ARG A 252 -6.80 -16.70 -8.42
CA ARG A 252 -6.14 -17.97 -8.14
C ARG A 252 -5.32 -17.92 -6.85
N ILE A 253 -4.51 -16.88 -6.66
CA ILE A 253 -3.71 -16.72 -5.44
C ILE A 253 -4.63 -16.55 -4.23
N PHE A 254 -5.73 -15.80 -4.35
CA PHE A 254 -6.73 -15.66 -3.31
C PHE A 254 -7.30 -17.01 -2.87
N VAL A 255 -7.83 -17.80 -3.82
CA VAL A 255 -8.44 -19.11 -3.53
C VAL A 255 -7.41 -20.07 -2.93
N MET A 256 -6.18 -20.09 -3.45
CA MET A 256 -5.11 -20.94 -2.93
C MET A 256 -4.59 -20.52 -1.54
N SER A 257 -4.76 -19.25 -1.17
CA SER A 257 -4.27 -18.70 0.11
C SER A 257 -5.36 -18.61 1.19
N SER A 258 -6.60 -18.96 0.85
CA SER A 258 -7.76 -18.77 1.73
C SER A 258 -8.34 -20.12 2.15
N ALA A 259 -8.46 -20.33 3.46
CA ALA A 259 -9.35 -21.35 3.99
C ALA A 259 -10.81 -20.88 3.90
N GLN A 260 -11.74 -21.81 3.81
CA GLN A 260 -13.17 -21.52 3.91
C GLN A 260 -13.67 -21.92 5.29
N ASP A 261 -14.54 -21.08 5.86
CA ASP A 261 -15.32 -21.43 7.03
C ASP A 261 -16.26 -22.60 6.68
N PRO A 262 -16.15 -23.76 7.34
CA PRO A 262 -17.00 -24.93 7.04
C PRO A 262 -18.51 -24.66 7.21
N SER A 263 -18.88 -23.69 8.04
CA SER A 263 -20.28 -23.39 8.36
C SER A 263 -20.92 -22.38 7.43
N SER A 264 -20.15 -21.39 6.95
CA SER A 264 -20.66 -20.29 6.13
C SER A 264 -20.16 -20.31 4.68
N GLY A 265 -19.18 -21.15 4.36
CA GLY A 265 -18.51 -21.17 3.05
C GLY A 265 -17.68 -19.92 2.75
N LYS A 266 -17.61 -18.96 3.68
CA LYS A 266 -16.89 -17.70 3.49
C LYS A 266 -15.39 -17.91 3.56
N TYR A 267 -14.66 -17.19 2.72
CA TYR A 267 -13.20 -17.16 2.78
C TYR A 267 -12.72 -16.45 4.06
N LEU A 268 -11.74 -17.04 4.74
CA LEU A 268 -11.19 -16.57 6.01
C LEU A 268 -10.00 -15.60 5.84
N LEU A 269 -9.60 -15.30 4.61
CA LEU A 269 -8.53 -14.34 4.35
C LEU A 269 -8.98 -12.94 4.76
N ASN A 270 -8.17 -12.26 5.57
CA ASN A 270 -8.42 -10.88 5.97
C ASN A 270 -7.91 -9.88 4.92
N LEU A 271 -8.19 -8.60 5.12
CA LEU A 271 -7.77 -7.53 4.20
C LEU A 271 -6.25 -7.36 4.13
N GLU A 272 -5.56 -7.60 5.24
CA GLU A 272 -4.10 -7.61 5.26
C GLU A 272 -3.56 -8.72 4.33
N GLY A 273 -4.13 -9.93 4.41
CA GLY A 273 -3.80 -11.04 3.52
C GLY A 273 -4.19 -10.77 2.06
N PHE A 274 -5.37 -10.18 1.82
CA PHE A 274 -5.81 -9.81 0.48
C PHE A 274 -4.88 -8.79 -0.18
N SER A 275 -4.39 -7.80 0.55
CA SER A 275 -3.37 -6.88 0.03
C SER A 275 -2.14 -7.62 -0.48
N TRP A 276 -1.65 -8.61 0.27
CA TRP A 276 -0.51 -9.43 -0.16
C TRP A 276 -0.80 -10.29 -1.38
N VAL A 277 -2.03 -10.80 -1.52
CA VAL A 277 -2.49 -11.51 -2.72
C VAL A 277 -2.37 -10.60 -3.94
N VAL A 278 -2.88 -9.37 -3.84
CA VAL A 278 -2.85 -8.40 -4.94
C VAL A 278 -1.41 -7.99 -5.28
N VAL A 279 -0.59 -7.67 -4.28
CA VAL A 279 0.84 -7.33 -4.48
C VAL A 279 1.54 -8.45 -5.23
N LYS A 280 1.34 -9.70 -4.82
CA LYS A 280 1.96 -10.86 -5.49
C LYS A 280 1.48 -11.01 -6.92
N ALA A 281 0.17 -10.91 -7.17
CA ALA A 281 -0.40 -11.00 -8.51
C ALA A 281 0.15 -9.91 -9.45
N ALA A 282 0.32 -8.68 -8.96
CA ALA A 282 0.89 -7.59 -9.72
C ALA A 282 2.38 -7.82 -10.04
N LEU A 283 3.16 -8.39 -9.12
CA LEU A 283 4.54 -8.77 -9.42
C LEU A 283 4.60 -9.87 -10.49
N GLU A 284 3.76 -10.91 -10.39
CA GLU A 284 3.69 -12.01 -11.36
C GLU A 284 3.22 -11.55 -12.75
N VAL A 285 2.32 -10.56 -12.84
CA VAL A 285 1.89 -10.03 -14.14
C VAL A 285 3.03 -9.31 -14.85
N TYR A 286 3.86 -8.54 -14.13
CA TYR A 286 5.02 -7.87 -14.74
C TYR A 286 6.09 -8.84 -15.21
N GLU A 287 6.25 -9.99 -14.56
CA GLU A 287 7.18 -11.04 -15.02
C GLU A 287 6.78 -11.63 -16.38
N SER A 288 5.50 -11.52 -16.77
CA SER A 288 5.02 -12.02 -18.06
C SER A 288 5.44 -11.18 -19.28
N PHE A 289 6.01 -9.98 -19.06
CA PHE A 289 6.48 -9.10 -20.14
C PHE A 289 7.75 -9.62 -20.84
N GLY A 290 8.44 -10.61 -20.28
CA GLY A 290 9.55 -11.34 -20.90
C GLY A 290 10.90 -10.61 -20.91
N ASP A 291 10.91 -9.27 -20.96
CA ASP A 291 12.12 -8.45 -20.80
C ASP A 291 12.42 -8.21 -19.31
N LYS A 292 13.61 -8.63 -18.86
CA LYS A 292 14.02 -8.54 -17.45
C LYS A 292 14.20 -7.11 -16.96
N GLU A 293 14.72 -6.21 -17.80
CA GLU A 293 14.93 -4.81 -17.42
C GLU A 293 13.60 -4.08 -17.32
N VAL A 294 12.71 -4.31 -18.30
CA VAL A 294 11.34 -3.76 -18.29
C VAL A 294 10.54 -4.32 -17.11
N THR A 295 10.65 -5.62 -16.83
CA THR A 295 10.01 -6.28 -15.67
C THR A 295 10.45 -5.60 -14.37
N HIS A 296 11.77 -5.45 -14.18
CA HIS A 296 12.31 -4.88 -12.95
C HIS A 296 11.90 -3.41 -12.77
N ALA A 297 11.96 -2.61 -13.84
CA ALA A 297 11.51 -1.22 -13.81
C ALA A 297 10.01 -1.10 -13.44
N ASN A 298 9.15 -1.90 -14.07
CA ASN A 298 7.71 -1.89 -13.78
C ASN A 298 7.40 -2.29 -12.32
N GLN A 299 8.12 -3.28 -11.79
CA GLN A 299 7.98 -3.70 -10.39
C GLN A 299 8.41 -2.59 -9.42
N VAL A 300 9.55 -1.93 -9.69
CA VAL A 300 10.00 -0.78 -8.89
C VAL A 300 8.98 0.36 -8.95
N ASP A 301 8.43 0.66 -10.12
CA ASP A 301 7.45 1.73 -10.30
C ASP A 301 6.15 1.45 -9.57
N MET A 302 5.63 0.22 -9.67
CA MET A 302 4.48 -0.21 -8.87
C MET A 302 4.73 -0.01 -7.36
N MET A 303 5.92 -0.38 -6.87
CA MET A 303 6.25 -0.21 -5.46
C MET A 303 6.32 1.26 -5.04
N VAL A 304 6.97 2.10 -5.85
CA VAL A 304 7.11 3.54 -5.60
C VAL A 304 5.75 4.22 -5.61
N ASP A 305 4.92 3.94 -6.60
CA ASP A 305 3.56 4.47 -6.73
C ASP A 305 2.70 4.07 -5.52
N ALA A 306 2.76 2.78 -5.12
CA ALA A 306 2.03 2.29 -3.96
C ALA A 306 2.45 2.97 -2.66
N VAL A 307 3.75 3.24 -2.47
CA VAL A 307 4.23 3.99 -1.29
C VAL A 307 3.77 5.45 -1.34
N CYS A 308 3.78 6.10 -2.50
CA CYS A 308 3.27 7.46 -2.64
C CYS A 308 1.77 7.54 -2.29
N ALA A 309 0.99 6.56 -2.76
CA ALA A 309 -0.44 6.47 -2.47
C ALA A 309 -0.70 6.18 -0.98
N LEU A 310 0.09 5.31 -0.35
CA LEU A 310 0.01 5.08 1.10
C LEU A 310 0.36 6.33 1.90
N LYS A 311 1.36 7.12 1.46
CA LYS A 311 1.67 8.41 2.09
C LYS A 311 0.51 9.39 1.95
N LEU A 312 -0.14 9.45 0.78
CA LEU A 312 -1.35 10.26 0.58
C LEU A 312 -2.46 9.85 1.56
N LEU A 313 -2.77 8.55 1.64
CA LEU A 313 -3.80 8.04 2.57
C LEU A 313 -3.49 8.41 4.02
N MET A 314 -2.23 8.26 4.42
CA MET A 314 -1.78 8.51 5.79
C MET A 314 -2.03 9.96 6.23
N VAL A 315 -1.78 10.94 5.34
CA VAL A 315 -1.99 12.39 5.62
C VAL A 315 -3.45 12.84 5.45
N CYS A 316 -4.37 11.94 5.08
CA CYS A 316 -5.80 12.22 4.97
C CYS A 316 -6.53 11.98 6.29
N CYS A 317 -7.55 12.80 6.58
CA CYS A 317 -8.50 12.49 7.65
C CYS A 317 -9.44 11.33 7.27
N GLY A 318 -10.10 10.73 8.27
CA GLY A 318 -10.93 9.54 8.08
C GLY A 318 -12.02 9.70 7.01
N SER A 319 -12.66 10.88 6.90
CA SER A 319 -13.66 11.12 5.84
C SER A 319 -13.06 11.15 4.44
N VAL A 320 -11.83 11.66 4.28
CA VAL A 320 -11.16 11.70 2.99
C VAL A 320 -10.65 10.30 2.62
N ARG A 321 -10.08 9.55 3.57
CA ARG A 321 -9.68 8.15 3.36
C ARG A 321 -10.83 7.29 2.82
N ARG A 322 -12.04 7.48 3.37
CA ARG A 322 -13.24 6.80 2.86
C ARG A 322 -13.58 7.18 1.42
N LYS A 323 -13.51 8.46 1.08
CA LYS A 323 -13.74 8.91 -0.31
C LYS A 323 -12.69 8.35 -1.28
N LEU A 324 -11.42 8.28 -0.88
CA LEU A 324 -10.36 7.69 -1.71
C LEU A 324 -10.60 6.20 -1.98
N ILE A 325 -10.97 5.44 -0.95
CA ILE A 325 -11.28 4.01 -1.10
C ILE A 325 -12.54 3.82 -1.96
N ALA A 326 -13.61 4.60 -1.73
CA ALA A 326 -14.83 4.54 -2.53
C ALA A 326 -14.54 4.81 -4.01
N PHE A 327 -13.75 5.85 -4.30
CA PHE A 327 -13.31 6.16 -5.65
C PHE A 327 -12.57 4.98 -6.32
N LEU A 328 -11.66 4.31 -5.59
CA LEU A 328 -10.97 3.14 -6.14
C LEU A 328 -11.90 1.94 -6.36
N CYS A 329 -12.89 1.74 -5.50
CA CYS A 329 -13.94 0.74 -5.70
C CYS A 329 -14.76 1.04 -6.95
N GLU A 330 -15.21 2.29 -7.14
CA GLU A 330 -15.93 2.74 -8.34
C GLU A 330 -15.13 2.47 -9.62
N CYS A 331 -13.81 2.77 -9.63
CA CYS A 331 -12.96 2.44 -10.77
C CYS A 331 -12.94 0.94 -11.10
N LEU A 332 -13.05 0.06 -10.09
CA LEU A 332 -13.08 -1.39 -10.27
C LEU A 332 -14.47 -1.91 -10.61
N ASP A 333 -15.53 -1.20 -10.22
CA ASP A 333 -16.92 -1.50 -10.59
C ASP A 333 -17.16 -1.23 -12.08
N ASP A 334 -16.53 -0.20 -12.67
CA ASP A 334 -16.54 0.05 -14.12
C ASP A 334 -16.04 -1.17 -14.93
N VAL A 335 -15.16 -1.99 -14.36
CA VAL A 335 -14.69 -3.24 -14.99
C VAL A 335 -15.82 -4.29 -14.98
N ARG A 336 -16.70 -4.28 -13.97
CA ARG A 336 -17.77 -5.28 -13.71
C ARG A 336 -19.01 -5.13 -14.57
N GLU A 337 -19.37 -3.92 -14.97
CA GLU A 337 -20.67 -3.66 -15.61
C GLU A 337 -20.71 -3.93 -17.12
N ILE A 338 -19.76 -4.67 -17.69
CA ILE A 338 -19.82 -5.05 -19.10
C ILE A 338 -21.05 -5.96 -19.30
N PRO A 339 -22.01 -5.57 -20.16
CA PRO A 339 -23.28 -6.25 -20.25
C PRO A 339 -23.09 -7.66 -20.80
N SER A 340 -23.46 -8.67 -20.00
CA SER A 340 -23.74 -10.01 -20.49
C SER A 340 -24.76 -9.87 -21.62
N THR A 341 -24.37 -10.19 -22.86
CA THR A 341 -25.29 -10.14 -24.00
C THR A 341 -26.53 -10.96 -23.66
N THR A 342 -27.64 -10.25 -23.46
CA THR A 342 -28.97 -10.80 -23.30
C THR A 342 -29.20 -11.88 -24.34
N GLY A 343 -29.55 -13.07 -23.88
CA GLY A 343 -30.03 -14.15 -24.72
C GLY A 343 -31.05 -13.61 -25.70
N ALA A 344 -30.64 -13.52 -26.97
CA ALA A 344 -31.54 -13.29 -28.07
C ALA A 344 -32.54 -14.44 -28.06
N GLY A 345 -33.77 -14.12 -27.67
CA GLY A 345 -34.90 -15.02 -27.80
C GLY A 345 -35.01 -15.46 -29.27
N LEU A 346 -34.83 -16.75 -29.51
CA LEU A 346 -35.32 -17.37 -30.72
C LEU A 346 -36.74 -17.87 -30.45
N ARG A 347 -37.65 -17.31 -31.25
CA ARG A 347 -39.04 -17.75 -31.43
C ARG A 347 -39.11 -19.17 -31.97
#